data_AF-A0A2V9RFW8-F1
#
_entry.id   AF-A0A2V9RFW8-F1
#
_cell.length_a   1.000
_cell.length_b   1.000
_cell.length_c   1.000
_cell.angle_alpha   90.00
_cell.angle_beta   90.00
_cell.angle_gamma   90.00
#
_symmetry.space_group_name_H-M   'P 1'
#
loop_
_entity.id
_entity.type
_entity.pdbx_description
1 polymer ?
#
loop_
_entity_poly.entity_id
_entity_poly.type
_entity_poly.pdbx_seq_one_letter_code
_entity_poly.pdbx_strand_id
1 'polypeptide(L)' 'MDHIEERGKEFFNLASQQGLEGIVGKDKKSPYVSGRQTWPWLKIKNRQFQRKEPVEFQAYR' A
#
# COMPACT_ATOMS: atom_id res chain seq x y z
N MET A 1 4.82 -6.51 18.87
CA MET A 1 4.32 -6.19 17.52
C MET A 1 5.13 -7.04 16.55
N ASP A 2 4.53 -8.12 16.06
CA ASP A 2 5.21 -9.03 15.14
C ASP A 2 5.45 -8.30 13.82
N HIS A 3 6.72 -8.09 13.53
CA HIS A 3 7.20 -7.57 12.27
C HIS A 3 7.69 -8.78 11.48
N ILE A 4 7.27 -8.89 10.22
CA ILE A 4 7.70 -9.98 9.37
C ILE A 4 8.84 -9.44 8.52
N GLU A 5 10.05 -9.86 8.88
CA GLU A 5 11.25 -9.56 8.11
C GLU A 5 11.26 -10.45 6.86
N GLU A 6 11.79 -9.91 5.75
CA GLU A 6 12.14 -10.64 4.52
C GLU A 6 11.00 -11.25 3.66
N ARG A 7 9.77 -11.39 4.17
CA ARG A 7 8.64 -12.02 3.41
C ARG A 7 7.80 -11.05 2.56
N GLY A 8 8.35 -9.90 2.17
CA GLY A 8 7.61 -8.85 1.45
C GLY A 8 6.98 -9.32 0.13
N LYS A 9 7.66 -10.22 -0.60
CA LYS A 9 7.14 -10.79 -1.86
C LYS A 9 5.93 -11.70 -1.63
N GLU A 10 5.98 -12.56 -0.61
CA GLU A 10 4.87 -13.45 -0.27
C GLU A 10 3.65 -12.64 0.18
N PHE A 11 3.86 -11.61 0.99
CA PHE A 11 2.81 -10.66 1.37
C PHE A 11 2.18 -9.96 0.17
N PHE A 12 3.00 -9.49 -0.77
CA PHE A 12 2.51 -8.87 -2.00
C PHE A 12 1.66 -9.84 -2.84
N ASN A 13 2.09 -11.10 -2.96
CA ASN A 13 1.35 -12.13 -3.68
C ASN A 13 0.00 -12.44 -3.02
N LEU A 14 -0.03 -12.62 -1.70
CA LEU A 14 -1.25 -12.85 -0.94
C LEU A 14 -2.21 -11.65 -1.03
N ALA A 15 -1.70 -10.43 -0.89
CA ALA A 15 -2.49 -9.20 -1.04
C ALA A 15 -3.10 -9.10 -2.45
N SER A 16 -2.32 -9.45 -3.48
CA SER A 16 -2.78 -9.46 -4.86
C SER A 16 -3.88 -10.51 -5.10
N GLN A 17 -3.73 -11.72 -4.54
CA GLN A 17 -4.74 -12.79 -4.60
C GLN A 17 -6.04 -12.41 -3.89
N GLN A 18 -5.96 -11.64 -2.81
CA GLN A 18 -7.13 -11.11 -2.09
C GLN A 18 -7.80 -9.93 -2.80
N GLY A 19 -7.24 -9.47 -3.93
CA GLY A 19 -7.77 -8.34 -4.69
C GLY A 19 -7.51 -6.99 -4.02
N LEU A 20 -6.47 -6.88 -3.18
CA LEU A 20 -6.01 -5.60 -2.64
C LEU A 20 -5.17 -4.86 -3.68
N GLU A 21 -5.11 -3.53 -3.56
CA GLU A 21 -4.33 -2.67 -4.48
C GLU A 21 -2.83 -2.95 -4.41
N GLY A 22 -2.33 -3.36 -3.25
CA GLY A 22 -0.91 -3.63 -3.02
C GLY A 22 -0.54 -3.55 -1.54
N ILE A 23 0.74 -3.30 -1.26
CA ILE A 23 1.28 -3.24 0.10
C ILE A 23 2.12 -1.97 0.31
N VAL A 24 2.38 -1.65 1.58
CA VAL A 24 3.30 -0.57 1.97
C VAL A 24 4.41 -1.16 2.84
N GLY A 25 5.65 -1.08 2.37
CA GLY A 25 6.84 -1.36 3.18
C GLY A 25 7.23 -0.14 3.99
N LYS A 26 7.40 -0.29 5.31
CA LYS A 26 7.83 0.79 6.20
C LYS A 26 9.18 0.44 6.83
N ASP A 27 10.11 1.37 6.83
CA ASP A 27 11.33 1.23 7.63
C ASP A 27 10.96 1.22 9.13
N LYS A 28 11.34 0.15 9.83
CA LYS A 28 11.11 -0.05 11.27
C LYS A 28 11.72 1.06 12.12
N LYS A 29 12.80 1.70 11.64
CA LYS A 29 13.50 2.79 12.34
C LYS A 29 12.98 4.18 11.95
N SER A 30 12.08 4.28 10.97
CA SER A 30 11.56 5.58 10.56
C SER A 30 10.68 6.20 11.65
N PRO A 31 10.88 7.47 12.01
CA PRO A 31 9.92 8.20 12.83
C PRO A 31 8.59 8.35 12.07
N TYR A 32 7.51 8.60 12.81
CA TYR A 32 6.25 9.03 12.24
C TYR A 32 6.34 10.53 11.97
N VAL A 33 6.21 10.93 10.71
CA VAL A 33 6.38 12.32 10.26
C VAL A 33 5.15 12.76 9.49
N SER A 34 4.57 13.89 9.92
CA SER A 34 3.46 14.53 9.21
C SER A 34 3.96 15.22 7.95
N GLY A 35 3.36 14.94 6.79
CA GLY A 35 3.71 15.55 5.51
C GLY A 35 4.07 14.52 4.43
N ARG A 36 4.53 14.99 3.26
CA ARG A 36 4.97 14.14 2.15
C ARG A 36 6.45 13.76 2.30
N GLN A 37 6.78 12.94 3.28
CA GLN A 37 8.08 12.26 3.29
C GLN A 37 7.89 10.86 2.71
N THR A 38 8.33 10.68 1.46
CA THR A 38 8.07 9.47 0.66
C THR A 38 9.11 8.38 0.82
N TRP A 39 10.26 8.70 1.41
CA TRP A 39 11.40 7.78 1.53
C TRP A 39 11.21 6.62 2.52
N PRO A 40 10.62 6.79 3.72
CA PRO A 40 10.55 5.68 4.66
C PRO A 40 9.44 4.67 4.34
N TRP A 41 8.47 5.04 3.51
CA TRP A 41 7.26 4.25 3.23
C TRP A 41 7.16 3.97 1.72
N LEU A 42 7.60 2.78 1.31
CA LEU A 42 7.56 2.35 -0.08
C LEU A 42 6.18 1.74 -0.41
N LYS A 43 5.45 2.38 -1.33
CA LYS A 43 4.18 1.85 -1.84
C LYS A 43 4.44 0.94 -3.03
N ILE A 44 3.98 -0.30 -2.95
CA ILE A 44 4.16 -1.31 -4.00
C ILE A 44 2.76 -1.71 -4.48
N LYS A 45 2.43 -1.38 -5.73
CA LYS A 45 1.08 -1.58 -6.29
C LYS A 45 1.02 -2.78 -7.23
N ASN A 46 -0.06 -3.56 -7.14
CA ASN A 46 -0.42 -4.54 -8.14
C ASN A 46 -0.95 -3.83 -9.38
N ARG A 47 -0.24 -3.96 -10.51
CA ARG A 47 -0.60 -3.32 -11.78
C ARG A 47 -1.89 -3.86 -12.39
N GLN A 48 -2.35 -5.03 -11.96
CA GLN A 48 -3.57 -5.66 -12.43
C GLN A 48 -4.78 -5.30 -11.56
N PHE A 49 -4.59 -4.57 -10.45
CA PHE A 49 -5.68 -4.19 -9.57
C PHE A 49 -6.71 -3.32 -10.32
N GLN A 50 -7.98 -3.69 -10.17
CA GLN A 50 -9.12 -2.92 -10.66
C GLN A 50 -10.05 -2.65 -9.48
N ARG A 51 -10.46 -1.39 -9.32
CA ARG A 51 -11.44 -1.03 -8.30
C ARG A 51 -12.81 -1.57 -8.73
N LYS A 52 -13.44 -2.38 -7.88
CA LYS A 52 -14.75 -2.99 -8.18
C LYS A 52 -15.87 -1.96 -8.27
N GLU A 53 -15.82 -0.94 -7.42
CA GLU A 53 -16.85 0.09 -7.36
C GLU A 53 -16.44 1.33 -8.16
N PRO A 54 -17.34 1.91 -8.97
CA PRO A 54 -17.10 3.20 -9.60
C PRO A 54 -17.02 4.30 -8.55
N VAL A 55 -16.30 5.39 -8.85
CA VAL A 55 -16.24 6.58 -8.00
C VAL A 55 -17.09 7.60 -8.71
N GLU A 56 -18.15 8.02 -8.03
CA GLU A 56 -18.94 9.14 -8.46
C GLU A 56 -18.16 10.42 -8.19
N PHE A 57 -17.90 11.19 -9.24
CA PHE A 57 -17.32 12.50 -9.12
C PHE A 57 -18.46 13.51 -8.94
N GLN A 58 -18.57 14.08 -7.74
CA GLN A 58 -19.42 15.23 -7.51
C GLN A 58 -18.70 16.47 -8.06
N ALA A 59 -19.29 17.12 -9.06
CA ALA A 59 -18.80 18.41 -9.52
C ALA A 59 -19.10 19.45 -8.45
N TYR A 60 -18.05 20.05 -7.87
CA TYR A 60 -18.22 21.21 -7.00
C TYR A 60 -18.80 22.35 -7.83
N ARG A 61 -19.96 22.87 -7.39
CA ARG A 61 -20.64 24.03 -7.98
C ARG A 61 -20.12 25.32 -7.33
#